data_AF-A0A847TUT8-F1
#
_entry.id   AF-A0A847TUT8-F1
#
_cell.length_a   1.000
_cell.length_b   1.000
_cell.length_c   1.000
_cell.angle_alpha   90.00
_cell.angle_beta   90.00
_cell.angle_gamma   90.00
#
_symmetry.space_group_name_H-M   'P 1'
#
loop_
_entity.id
_entity.type
_entity.pdbx_description
1 polymer ?
#
loop_
_entity_poly.entity_id
_entity_poly.type
_entity_poly.pdbx_seq_one_letter_code
_entity_poly.pdbx_strand_id
1 'polypeptide(L)'
;MRPRVSWMTGNDDTILEYFQEHDVALPPKGLEINLEREGFSVSYSTIHRRLKKLEQTGLVDRVRQREAYYAITDKGRAYLSGDLDASELTLDE
;
A
#
# COMPACT_ATOMS: atom_id res chain seq x y z
N MET A 1 -4.12 14.92 -9.86
CA MET A 1 -3.81 15.17 -8.42
C MET A 1 -4.38 13.99 -7.67
N ARG A 2 -3.62 13.38 -6.74
CA ARG A 2 -4.11 12.21 -6.00
C ARG A 2 -5.36 12.56 -5.17
N PRO A 3 -6.34 11.65 -5.05
CA PRO A 3 -7.53 11.89 -4.26
C PRO A 3 -7.16 12.08 -2.79
N ARG A 4 -7.84 13.01 -2.11
CA ARG A 4 -7.64 13.26 -0.68
C ARG A 4 -8.49 12.27 0.11
N VAL A 5 -7.83 11.32 0.78
CA VAL A 5 -8.48 10.26 1.55
C VAL A 5 -8.14 10.44 3.03
N SER A 6 -9.15 10.57 3.88
CA SER A 6 -8.99 11.02 5.28
C SER A 6 -8.17 10.06 6.17
N TRP A 7 -8.20 8.76 5.88
CA TRP A 7 -7.49 7.74 6.67
C TRP A 7 -6.06 7.47 6.17
N MET A 8 -5.73 7.93 4.96
CA MET A 8 -4.41 7.76 4.34
C MET A 8 -3.40 8.75 4.92
N THR A 9 -2.16 8.29 4.94
CA THR A 9 -0.97 9.01 5.42
C THR A 9 0.11 8.91 4.35
N GLY A 10 1.18 9.70 4.46
CA GLY A 10 2.32 9.60 3.52
C GLY A 10 2.91 8.18 3.44
N ASN A 11 2.83 7.40 4.51
CA ASN A 11 3.33 6.01 4.50
C ASN A 11 2.53 5.10 3.55
N ASP A 12 1.26 5.39 3.27
CA ASP A 12 0.47 4.62 2.31
C ASP A 12 0.94 4.87 0.89
N ASP A 13 1.17 6.15 0.55
CA ASP A 13 1.73 6.55 -0.72
C ASP A 13 3.10 5.91 -0.92
N THR A 14 3.98 6.00 0.07
CA THR A 14 5.32 5.37 0.02
C THR A 14 5.23 3.85 -0.23
N ILE A 15 4.31 3.15 0.44
CA ILE A 15 4.12 1.71 0.24
C ILE A 15 3.63 1.39 -1.18
N LEU A 16 2.62 2.13 -1.66
CA LEU A 16 2.04 1.92 -2.99
C LEU A 16 3.04 2.28 -4.10
N GLU A 17 3.75 3.39 -3.96
CA GLU A 17 4.81 3.83 -4.87
C GLU A 17 5.91 2.78 -4.97
N TYR A 18 6.37 2.25 -3.82
CA TYR A 18 7.38 1.19 -3.79
C TYR A 18 6.91 -0.06 -4.56
N PHE A 19 5.68 -0.52 -4.34
CA PHE A 19 5.15 -1.66 -5.09
C PHE A 19 5.01 -1.37 -6.59
N GLN A 20 4.61 -0.16 -6.97
CA GLN A 20 4.45 0.23 -8.36
C GLN A 20 5.79 0.33 -9.10
N GLU A 21 6.78 0.97 -8.48
CA GLU A 21 8.09 1.23 -9.08
C GLU A 21 8.86 -0.06 -9.32
N HIS A 22 8.83 -0.98 -8.37
CA HIS A 22 9.61 -2.22 -8.44
C HIS A 22 8.85 -3.40 -9.05
N ASP A 23 7.52 -3.29 -9.19
CA ASP A 23 6.64 -4.37 -9.67
C ASP A 23 6.84 -5.69 -8.91
N VAL A 24 6.83 -5.61 -7.57
CA VAL A 24 7.14 -6.74 -6.67
C VAL A 24 5.96 -7.14 -5.80
N ALA A 25 5.99 -8.39 -5.35
CA ALA A 25 5.22 -8.86 -4.21
C ALA A 25 6.14 -9.07 -2.99
N LEU A 26 5.83 -8.47 -1.85
CA LEU A 26 6.66 -8.59 -0.64
C LEU A 26 5.83 -8.88 0.62
N PRO A 27 6.39 -9.64 1.59
CA PRO A 27 5.83 -9.71 2.91
C PRO A 27 6.16 -8.43 3.72
N PRO A 28 5.44 -8.12 4.81
CA PRO A 28 5.65 -6.91 5.60
C PRO A 28 7.10 -6.70 6.04
N LYS A 29 7.80 -7.78 6.40
CA LYS A 29 9.22 -7.70 6.80
C LYS A 29 10.15 -7.42 5.62
N GLY A 30 9.84 -7.98 4.45
CA GLY A 30 10.59 -7.68 3.22
C GLY A 30 10.39 -6.23 2.79
N LEU A 31 9.17 -5.71 2.92
CA LEU A 31 8.86 -4.32 2.63
C LEU A 31 9.59 -3.35 3.59
N GLU A 32 9.60 -3.64 4.91
CA GLU A 32 10.34 -2.85 5.89
C GLU A 32 11.82 -2.71 5.53
N ILE A 33 12.48 -3.85 5.25
CA ILE A 33 13.91 -3.88 4.93
C ILE A 33 14.21 -3.06 3.66
N ASN A 34 13.37 -3.16 2.63
CA ASN A 34 13.65 -2.46 1.38
C ASN A 34 13.31 -0.97 1.45
N LEU A 35 12.25 -0.57 2.16
CA LEU A 35 11.95 0.84 2.43
C LEU A 35 13.08 1.51 3.22
N GLU A 36 13.63 0.84 4.23
CA GLU A 36 14.80 1.33 4.98
C GLU A 36 16.01 1.55 4.07
N ARG A 37 16.25 0.65 3.11
CA ARG A 37 17.35 0.76 2.13
C ARG A 37 17.19 1.94 1.17
N GLU A 38 15.96 2.40 0.95
CA GLU A 38 15.64 3.58 0.14
C GLU A 38 15.59 4.87 0.97
N GLY A 39 15.91 4.80 2.27
CA GLY A 39 15.94 5.95 3.16
C GLY A 39 14.59 6.29 3.80
N PHE A 40 13.56 5.44 3.63
CA PHE A 40 12.29 5.59 4.31
C PHE A 40 12.32 4.89 5.69
N SER A 41 12.02 5.64 6.75
CA SER A 41 11.91 5.08 8.10
C SER A 41 10.45 4.74 8.44
N VAL A 42 10.00 3.54 8.06
CA VAL A 42 8.65 3.04 8.37
C VAL A 42 8.76 1.73 9.14
N SER A 43 8.27 1.70 10.38
CA SER A 43 8.35 0.51 11.22
C SER A 43 7.49 -0.65 10.72
N TYR A 44 7.90 -1.89 11.00
CA TYR A 44 7.12 -3.10 10.74
C TYR A 44 5.66 -3.00 11.22
N SER A 45 5.43 -2.53 12.44
CA SER A 45 4.09 -2.41 13.02
C SER A 45 3.23 -1.40 12.25
N THR A 46 3.83 -0.34 11.74
CA THR A 46 3.16 0.64 10.87
C THR A 46 2.83 0.00 9.53
N ILE A 47 3.80 -0.63 8.87
CA ILE A 47 3.61 -1.31 7.58
C ILE A 47 2.48 -2.33 7.67
N HIS A 48 2.52 -3.21 8.68
CA HIS A 48 1.51 -4.24 8.88
C HIS A 48 0.10 -3.65 9.07
N ARG A 49 -0.04 -2.54 9.81
CA ARG A 49 -1.33 -1.85 9.97
C ARG A 49 -1.79 -1.18 8.68
N ARG A 50 -0.89 -0.55 7.92
CA ARG A 50 -1.23 0.12 6.66
C ARG A 50 -1.63 -0.89 5.58
N LEU A 51 -0.90 -2.00 5.43
CA LEU A 51 -1.21 -3.05 4.46
C LEU A 51 -2.62 -3.63 4.66
N LYS A 52 -3.08 -3.80 5.90
CA LYS A 52 -4.47 -4.23 6.16
C LYS A 52 -5.51 -3.25 5.63
N LYS A 53 -5.29 -1.94 5.80
CA LYS A 53 -6.22 -0.90 5.32
C LYS A 53 -6.18 -0.79 3.78
N LEU A 54 -4.99 -0.88 3.20
CA LEU A 54 -4.79 -0.90 1.76
C LEU A 54 -5.45 -2.14 1.13
N GLU A 55 -5.35 -3.30 1.78
CA GLU A 55 -6.01 -4.55 1.37
C GLU A 55 -7.54 -4.41 1.45
N GLN A 56 -8.07 -3.90 2.57
CA GLN A 56 -9.51 -3.66 2.75
C GLN A 56 -10.10 -2.75 1.68
N THR A 57 -9.34 -1.77 1.20
CA THR A 57 -9.77 -0.84 0.15
C THR A 57 -9.46 -1.32 -1.27
N GLY A 58 -8.81 -2.49 -1.40
CA GLY A 58 -8.43 -3.10 -2.68
C GLY A 58 -7.28 -2.41 -3.39
N LEU A 59 -6.51 -1.55 -2.71
CA LEU A 59 -5.33 -0.87 -3.27
C LEU A 59 -4.11 -1.80 -3.37
N VAL A 60 -4.06 -2.82 -2.51
CA VAL A 60 -3.12 -3.95 -2.59
C VAL A 60 -3.89 -5.27 -2.45
N ASP A 61 -3.29 -6.37 -2.88
CA ASP A 61 -3.87 -7.70 -2.73
C ASP A 61 -2.84 -8.71 -2.19
N ARG A 62 -3.32 -9.74 -1.49
CA ARG A 62 -2.50 -10.87 -1.03
C ARG A 62 -2.40 -11.92 -2.12
N VAL A 63 -1.29 -11.88 -2.86
CA VAL A 63 -1.02 -12.81 -3.96
C VAL A 63 -0.63 -14.22 -3.52
N ARG A 64 -0.32 -14.42 -2.23
CA ARG A 64 -0.10 -15.75 -1.63
C ARG A 64 -0.99 -15.91 -0.41
N GLN A 65 -1.87 -16.91 -0.41
CA GLN A 65 -2.83 -17.09 0.69
C GLN A 65 -2.17 -17.55 2.00
N ARG A 66 -1.10 -18.35 1.91
CA ARG A 66 -0.40 -18.90 3.10
C ARG A 66 0.72 -18.00 3.62
N GLU A 67 1.25 -17.13 2.77
CA GLU A 67 2.37 -16.25 3.07
C GLU A 67 1.88 -14.84 2.81
N ALA A 68 1.94 -13.94 3.79
CA ALA A 68 1.36 -12.59 3.66
C ALA A 68 2.14 -11.69 2.69
N TYR A 69 2.24 -12.05 1.42
CA TYR A 69 2.85 -11.29 0.33
C TYR A 69 1.80 -10.38 -0.29
N TYR A 70 2.12 -9.10 -0.38
CA TYR A 70 1.25 -8.09 -0.95
C TYR A 70 1.84 -7.56 -2.25
N ALA A 71 0.98 -7.25 -3.21
CA ALA A 71 1.31 -6.53 -4.44
C ALA A 71 0.28 -5.42 -4.68
N ILE A 72 0.68 -4.38 -5.43
CA ILE A 72 -0.25 -3.32 -5.84
C ILE A 72 -1.26 -3.85 -6.88
N THR A 73 -2.51 -3.44 -6.75
CA THR A 73 -3.57 -3.76 -7.72
C THR A 73 -3.69 -2.68 -8.80
N ASP A 74 -4.51 -2.91 -9.83
CA ASP A 74 -4.86 -1.87 -10.79
C ASP A 74 -5.55 -0.68 -10.14
N LYS A 75 -6.40 -0.92 -9.11
CA LYS A 75 -7.01 0.14 -8.30
C LYS A 75 -5.96 0.96 -7.55
N GLY A 76 -4.93 0.30 -7.02
CA GLY A 76 -3.77 0.96 -6.41
C GLY A 76 -3.03 1.88 -7.38
N ARG A 77 -2.81 1.42 -8.61
CA ARG A 77 -2.16 2.21 -9.67
C ARG A 77 -3.03 3.41 -10.09
N ALA A 78 -4.34 3.21 -10.24
CA ALA A 78 -5.30 4.30 -10.52
C ALA A 78 -5.35 5.36 -9.41
N TYR A 79 -5.23 4.94 -8.14
CA TYR A 79 -5.07 5.88 -7.03
C TYR A 79 -3.81 6.74 -7.19
N LEU A 80 -2.67 6.12 -7.50
CA LEU A 80 -1.39 6.83 -7.64
C LEU A 80 -1.37 7.81 -8.83
N SER A 81 -2.05 7.48 -9.93
CA SER A 81 -2.22 8.38 -11.09
C SER A 81 -3.22 9.51 -10.83
N GLY A 82 -4.10 9.34 -9.84
CA GLY A 82 -5.19 10.27 -9.52
C GLY A 82 -6.45 10.05 -10.36
N ASP A 83 -6.59 8.86 -10.95
CA ASP A 83 -7.74 8.44 -11.77
C ASP A 83 -8.80 7.71 -10.94
N LEU A 84 -8.70 7.72 -9.61
CA LEU A 84 -9.64 7.09 -8.68
C LEU A 84 -10.37 8.15 -7.84
N ASP A 85 -11.68 7.99 -7.67
CA ASP A 85 -12.47 8.84 -6.79
C ASP A 85 -12.22 8.48 -5.31
N ALA A 86 -12.10 9.49 -4.44
CA ALA A 86 -11.89 9.29 -3.01
C ALA A 86 -13.02 8.52 -2.32
N SER A 87 -14.25 8.62 -2.84
CA SER A 87 -15.43 7.92 -2.32
C SER A 87 -15.34 6.40 -2.46
N GLU A 88 -14.47 5.88 -3.33
CA GLU A 88 -14.21 4.44 -3.48
C GLU A 88 -13.23 3.87 -2.44
N LEU A 89 -12.69 4.73 -1.56
CA LEU A 89 -11.67 4.40 -0.57
C LEU A 89 -12.18 4.60 0.86
N THR A 90 -13.34 4.03 1.17
CA THR A 90 -13.89 3.99 2.54
C THR A 90 -13.40 2.75 3.28
N LEU A 91 -13.14 2.90 4.58
CA LEU A 91 -12.94 1.76 5.48
C LEU A 91 -14.27 1.49 6.17
N ASP A 92 -14.73 0.25 6.14
CA ASP A 92 -15.87 -0.18 6.96
C ASP A 92 -15.43 -0.14 8.44
N GLU A 93 -16.18 0.59 9.28
CA GLU A 93 -15.92 0.73 10.72
C GLU A 93 -16.26 -0.54 11.52
#